data_AF-A0A3M3JGV2-F1
#
_entry.id   AF-A0A3M3JGV2-F1
#
_cell.length_a   1.000
_cell.length_b   1.000
_cell.length_c   1.000
_cell.angle_alpha   90.00
_cell.angle_beta   90.00
_cell.angle_gamma   90.00
#
_symmetry.space_group_name_H-M   'P 1'
#
loop_
_entity.id
_entity.type
_entity.pdbx_description
1 polymer ?
#
loop_
_entity_poly.entity_id
_entity_poly.type
_entity_poly.pdbx_seq_one_letter_code
_entity_poly.pdbx_strand_id
1 'polypeptide(L)'
;MPAELIDELAQRLPEQPTGPLAFTLLMPNLGTVRVNASKADNRWSIQMGFAKRDVLKRLQGHAGACRDSLSQALGQDVDLDMHEDFAA
;
A
#
# COMPACT_ATOMS: atom_id res chain seq x y z
N MET A 1 4.61 2.52 -13.15
CA MET A 1 4.01 1.15 -13.11
C MET A 1 3.57 0.85 -11.67
N PRO A 2 2.68 -0.13 -11.38
CA PRO A 2 2.35 -0.51 -9.99
C PRO A 2 3.59 -0.86 -9.16
N ALA A 3 4.64 -1.37 -9.82
CA ALA A 3 5.92 -1.71 -9.21
C ALA A 3 6.58 -0.56 -8.44
N GLU A 4 6.52 0.69 -8.94
CA GLU A 4 7.14 1.84 -8.24
C GLU A 4 6.50 2.12 -6.88
N LEU A 5 5.17 1.97 -6.79
CA LEU A 5 4.45 2.09 -5.51
C LEU A 5 4.92 1.00 -4.54
N ILE A 6 5.09 -0.22 -5.04
CA ILE A 6 5.51 -1.34 -4.21
C ILE A 6 6.95 -1.21 -3.74
N ASP A 7 7.87 -0.77 -4.60
CA ASP A 7 9.25 -0.52 -4.24
C ASP A 7 9.36 0.55 -3.15
N GLU A 8 8.65 1.68 -3.33
CA GLU A 8 8.58 2.75 -2.32
C GLU A 8 8.03 2.23 -0.98
N LEU A 9 6.92 1.49 -1.01
CA LEU A 9 6.33 0.91 0.20
C LEU A 9 7.27 -0.10 0.86
N ALA A 10 7.86 -0.99 0.08
CA ALA A 10 8.79 -2.00 0.58
C ALA A 10 10.05 -1.40 1.22
N GLN A 11 10.52 -0.25 0.72
CA GLN A 11 11.64 0.48 1.32
C GLN A 11 11.21 1.28 2.55
N ARG A 12 10.07 1.98 2.49
CA ARG A 12 9.63 2.90 3.55
C ARG A 12 9.04 2.19 4.76
N LEU A 13 8.28 1.10 4.58
CA LEU A 13 7.61 0.38 5.67
C LEU A 13 8.56 -0.20 6.74
N PRO A 14 9.65 -0.90 6.39
CA PRO A 14 10.57 -1.44 7.39
C PRO A 14 11.42 -0.35 8.07
N GLU A 15 11.57 0.83 7.46
CA GLU A 15 12.23 1.99 8.08
C GLU A 15 11.36 2.65 9.17
N GLN A 16 10.07 2.33 9.24
CA GLN A 16 9.11 2.97 10.14
C GLN A 16 8.98 2.22 11.47
N PRO A 17 8.72 2.94 12.58
CA PRO A 17 8.59 2.32 13.89
C PRO A 17 7.42 1.33 13.94
N THR A 18 7.53 0.30 14.78
CA THR A 18 6.46 -0.67 15.05
C THR A 18 5.23 0.05 15.63
N GLY A 19 4.24 0.30 14.78
CA GLY A 19 2.99 0.97 15.14
C GLY A 19 2.09 1.24 13.92
N PRO A 20 0.86 1.73 14.11
CA PRO A 20 0.01 2.18 13.02
C PRO A 20 0.60 3.46 12.40
N LEU A 21 0.88 3.39 11.11
CA LEU A 21 1.45 4.47 10.32
C LEU A 21 0.52 4.81 9.17
N ALA A 22 0.02 6.04 9.15
CA ALA A 22 -0.72 6.57 8.02
C ALA A 22 0.07 7.70 7.35
N PHE A 23 0.30 7.58 6.04
CA PHE A 23 0.95 8.60 5.23
C PHE A 23 0.28 8.72 3.88
N THR A 24 0.44 9.87 3.24
CA THR A 24 -0.15 10.13 1.93
C THR A 24 0.97 10.27 0.92
N LEU A 25 1.01 9.38 -0.07
CA LEU A 25 1.90 9.43 -1.21
C LEU A 25 1.24 10.23 -2.33
N LEU A 26 1.96 11.23 -2.83
CA LEU A 26 1.56 11.98 -4.01
C LEU A 26 2.33 11.42 -5.21
N MET A 27 1.69 10.57 -6.01
CA MET A 27 2.32 9.98 -7.19
C MET A 27 1.89 10.69 -8.46
N PRO A 28 2.82 10.97 -9.40
CA PRO A 28 2.51 11.68 -10.64
C PRO A 28 1.49 10.92 -11.52
N ASN A 29 1.55 9.58 -11.51
CA ASN A 29 0.68 8.74 -12.35
C ASN A 29 -0.59 8.24 -11.63
N LEU A 30 -0.52 8.05 -10.31
CA LEU A 30 -1.64 7.50 -9.51
C LEU A 30 -2.45 8.60 -8.79
N GLY A 31 -1.89 9.80 -8.63
CA GLY A 31 -2.45 10.87 -7.81
C GLY A 31 -2.18 10.66 -6.32
N THR A 32 -3.09 11.15 -5.49
CA THR A 32 -3.03 11.01 -4.03
C THR A 32 -3.43 9.60 -3.62
N VAL A 33 -2.50 8.90 -2.97
CA VAL A 33 -2.71 7.58 -2.39
C VAL A 33 -2.45 7.67 -0.90
N ARG A 34 -3.48 7.48 -0.09
CA ARG A 34 -3.33 7.33 1.36
C ARG A 34 -2.93 5.90 1.64
N VAL A 35 -1.90 5.70 2.44
CA VAL A 35 -1.43 4.39 2.86
C VAL A 35 -1.47 4.35 4.37
N ASN A 36 -2.17 3.36 4.91
CA ASN A 36 -2.19 3.06 6.33
C ASN A 36 -1.59 1.67 6.51
N ALA A 37 -0.40 1.60 7.08
CA ALA A 37 0.30 0.37 7.35
C ALA A 37 0.45 0.17 8.84
N SER A 38 0.18 -1.04 9.29
CA SER A 38 0.39 -1.43 10.69
C SER A 38 0.99 -2.81 10.74
N LYS A 39 1.92 -3.01 11.66
CA LYS A 39 2.52 -4.32 11.92
C LYS A 39 1.88 -4.92 13.16
N ALA A 40 1.15 -6.03 12.99
CA ALA A 40 0.47 -6.74 14.08
C ALA A 40 0.76 -8.24 13.97
N ASP A 41 1.16 -8.89 15.07
CA ASP A 41 1.35 -10.35 15.17
C ASP A 41 2.09 -10.98 13.98
N ASN A 42 3.21 -10.38 13.58
CA ASN A 42 4.07 -10.83 12.49
C ASN A 42 3.46 -10.74 11.07
N ARG A 43 2.37 -9.98 10.90
CA ARG A 43 1.75 -9.64 9.62
C ARG A 43 1.71 -8.13 9.44
N TRP A 44 1.90 -7.67 8.21
CA TRP A 44 1.64 -6.28 7.83
C TRP A 44 0.20 -6.15 7.38
N SER A 45 -0.56 -5.23 7.96
CA SER A 45 -1.86 -4.81 7.44
C SER A 45 -1.67 -3.47 6.74
N ILE A 46 -1.77 -3.47 5.41
CA ILE A 46 -1.58 -2.30 4.56
C ILE A 46 -2.91 -1.98 3.88
N GLN A 47 -3.50 -0.87 4.26
CA GLN A 47 -4.68 -0.31 3.62
C GLN A 47 -4.26 0.83 2.72
N MET A 48 -4.76 0.85 1.49
CA MET A 48 -4.48 1.89 0.51
C MET A 48 -5.77 2.53 0.05
N GLY A 49 -5.94 3.80 0.40
CA GLY A 49 -6.98 4.68 -0.07
C GLY A 49 -6.58 5.39 -1.35
N PHE A 50 -7.34 5.23 -2.42
CA PHE A 50 -7.12 5.92 -3.69
C PHE A 50 -8.15 7.03 -3.90
N ALA A 51 -7.69 8.24 -4.23
CA ALA A 51 -8.58 9.35 -4.58
C ALA A 51 -9.29 9.16 -5.93
N LYS A 52 -8.75 8.33 -6.83
CA LYS A 52 -9.28 8.08 -8.18
C LYS A 52 -9.76 6.64 -8.33
N ARG A 53 -11.05 6.46 -8.63
CA ARG A 53 -11.65 5.14 -8.88
C ARG A 53 -11.03 4.38 -10.05
N ASP A 54 -10.65 5.07 -11.12
CA ASP A 54 -9.97 4.45 -12.28
C ASP A 54 -8.63 3.81 -11.91
N VAL A 55 -7.88 4.45 -11.01
CA VAL A 55 -6.61 3.94 -10.49
C VAL A 55 -6.86 2.74 -9.60
N LEU A 56 -7.86 2.82 -8.71
CA LEU A 56 -8.27 1.69 -7.88
C LEU A 56 -8.63 0.47 -8.72
N LYS A 57 -9.50 0.59 -9.73
CA LYS A 57 -9.88 -0.55 -10.59
C LYS A 57 -8.68 -1.19 -11.28
N ARG A 58 -7.74 -0.36 -11.75
CA ARG A 58 -6.51 -0.83 -12.40
C ARG A 58 -5.61 -1.58 -11.41
N LEU A 59 -5.46 -1.08 -10.20
CA LEU A 59 -4.64 -1.69 -9.15
C LEU A 59 -5.30 -2.90 -8.52
N GLN A 60 -6.62 -2.94 -8.40
CA GLN A 60 -7.36 -4.13 -7.95
C GLN A 60 -7.06 -5.33 -8.85
N GLY A 61 -6.96 -5.13 -10.17
CA GLY A 61 -6.52 -6.17 -11.10
C GLY A 61 -5.09 -6.68 -10.89
N HIS A 62 -4.26 -5.92 -10.17
CA HIS A 62 -2.87 -6.25 -9.84
C HIS A 62 -2.63 -6.41 -8.32
N ALA A 63 -3.69 -6.35 -7.50
CA ALA A 63 -3.57 -6.30 -6.04
C ALA A 63 -2.91 -7.55 -5.48
N GLY A 64 -3.22 -8.71 -6.06
CA GLY A 64 -2.54 -9.97 -5.71
C GLY A 64 -1.04 -9.92 -5.97
N ALA A 65 -0.62 -9.39 -7.12
CA ALA A 65 0.80 -9.25 -7.45
C ALA A 65 1.51 -8.21 -6.56
N CYS A 66 0.83 -7.10 -6.23
CA CYS A 66 1.31 -6.09 -5.28
C CYS A 66 1.50 -6.68 -3.88
N ARG A 67 0.53 -7.45 -3.39
CA ARG A 67 0.59 -8.13 -2.09
C ARG A 67 1.76 -9.11 -2.06
N ASP A 68 1.88 -9.95 -3.09
CA ASP A 68 2.93 -10.97 -3.18
C ASP A 68 4.31 -10.31 -3.18
N SER A 69 4.50 -9.27 -4.00
CA SER A 69 5.73 -8.51 -4.07
C SER A 69 6.09 -7.82 -2.74
N LEU A 70 5.11 -7.21 -2.05
CA LEU A 70 5.31 -6.63 -0.72
C LEU A 70 5.68 -7.71 0.31
N SER A 71 5.02 -8.87 0.26
CA SER A 71 5.30 -9.97 1.18
C SER A 71 6.71 -10.53 0.98
N GLN A 72 7.14 -10.69 -0.27
CA GLN A 72 8.50 -11.07 -0.62
C GLN A 72 9.53 -10.03 -0.16
N ALA A 73 9.26 -8.74 -0.39
CA ALA A 73 10.20 -7.67 -0.04
C ALA A 73 10.31 -7.44 1.48
N LEU A 74 9.19 -7.53 2.20
CA LEU A 74 9.13 -7.37 3.66
C LEU A 74 9.53 -8.65 4.42
N GLY A 75 9.55 -9.81 3.74
CA GLY A 75 9.80 -11.11 4.35
C GLY A 75 8.73 -11.56 5.35
N GLN A 76 7.54 -10.95 5.29
CA GLN A 76 6.42 -11.19 6.21
C GLN A 76 5.12 -11.29 5.42
N ASP A 77 4.11 -11.94 5.99
CA ASP A 77 2.78 -11.97 5.36
C ASP A 77 2.21 -10.55 5.35
N VAL A 78 1.61 -10.18 4.23
CA VAL A 78 1.04 -8.84 3.99
C VAL A 78 -0.42 -9.02 3.68
N ASP A 79 -1.28 -8.37 4.44
CA ASP A 79 -2.67 -8.14 4.10
C ASP A 79 -2.77 -6.79 3.39
N LEU A 80 -3.34 -6.79 2.19
CA LEU A 80 -3.40 -5.63 1.32
C LEU A 80 -4.87 -5.32 1.02
N ASP A 81 -5.38 -4.23 1.57
CA ASP A 81 -6.72 -3.75 1.29
C ASP A 81 -6.64 -2.48 0.44
N MET A 82 -7.42 -2.42 -0.63
CA MET A 82 -7.47 -1.28 -1.54
C MET A 82 -8.88 -0.75 -1.60
N HIS A 83 -9.08 0.49 -1.17
CA HIS A 83 -10.39 1.13 -1.14
C HIS A 83 -10.34 2.53 -1.76
N GLU A 84 -11.50 3.06 -2.12
CA GLU A 84 -11.59 4.48 -2.47
C GLU A 84 -11.36 5.28 -1.18
N ASP A 85 -10.42 6.24 -1.23
CA ASP A 85 -10.23 7.18 -0.13
C ASP A 85 -11.36 8.20 -0.21
N PHE A 86 -12.47 7.90 0.45
CA PHE A 86 -13.49 8.89 0.76
C PHE A 86 -12.95 9.77 1.90
N ALA A 87 -11.89 10.54 1.64
CA ALA A 87 -11.59 11.67 2.48
C ALA A 87 -12.74 12.66 2.31
N ALA A 88 -13.66 12.63 3.28
CA ALA A 88 -14.74 13.59 3.48
C ALA A 88 -14.21 15.02 3.65
#